data_AF-A0AAN8WTY2-F1
#
_entry.id   AF-A0AAN8WTY2-F1
#
_cell.length_a   1.000
_cell.length_b   1.000
_cell.length_c   1.000
_cell.angle_alpha   90.00
_cell.angle_beta   90.00
_cell.angle_gamma   90.00
#
_symmetry.space_group_name_H-M   'P 1'
#
loop_
_entity.id
_entity.type
_entity.pdbx_description
1 polymer ?
#
loop_
_entity_poly.entity_id
_entity_poly.type
_entity_poly.pdbx_seq_one_letter_code
_entity_poly.pdbx_strand_id
1 'polypeptide(L)'
;MVISLDDKIRNMDGEMKENETLREQIRSLEEANKAQGQERKELEKRIKKLEGEKSQLESRISKQEDKNKQLNDNLKELDYGLYSAFVGCFVYMFFGSTMEVNIGPTAIMALMTLQYTSHGGPDFAVLLCFISGIIELAAGIINLGFLINFISQPVISGFTSAAAITIASSQLKPLFGLQVKTKGLLDTWINVAKNLADVRWQDATLGITCIVILSFMK
;
A
#
# COMPACT_ATOMS: atom_id res chain seq x y z
N MET A 1 -54.60 42.01 -76.76
CA MET A 1 -53.15 41.76 -76.61
C MET A 1 -52.60 42.35 -75.29
N VAL A 2 -53.01 43.55 -74.87
CA VAL A 2 -52.54 44.21 -73.62
C VAL A 2 -52.98 43.50 -72.32
N ILE A 3 -54.21 42.98 -72.24
CA ILE A 3 -54.73 42.25 -71.06
C ILE A 3 -53.94 40.95 -70.78
N SER A 4 -53.43 40.30 -71.84
CA SER A 4 -52.61 39.08 -71.72
C SER A 4 -51.19 39.34 -71.21
N LEU A 5 -50.71 40.58 -71.28
CA LEU A 5 -49.41 40.97 -70.73
C LEU A 5 -49.53 41.30 -69.24
N ASP A 6 -50.63 41.92 -68.83
CA ASP A 6 -50.89 42.33 -67.44
C ASP A 6 -51.10 41.13 -66.50
N ASP A 7 -51.88 40.12 -66.94
CA ASP A 7 -52.00 38.85 -66.22
C ASP A 7 -50.65 38.12 -66.10
N LYS A 8 -49.79 38.24 -67.12
CA LYS A 8 -48.46 37.60 -67.12
C LYS A 8 -47.48 38.30 -66.18
N ILE A 9 -47.56 39.63 -66.09
CA ILE A 9 -46.79 40.43 -65.13
C ILE A 9 -47.26 40.15 -63.70
N ARG A 10 -48.57 40.07 -63.46
CA ARG A 10 -49.14 39.74 -62.14
C ARG A 10 -48.77 38.33 -61.67
N ASN A 11 -48.71 37.36 -62.59
CA ASN A 11 -48.28 35.99 -62.27
C ASN A 11 -46.77 35.94 -61.98
N MET A 12 -45.95 36.65 -62.75
CA MET A 12 -44.51 36.81 -62.49
C MET A 12 -44.22 37.48 -61.13
N ASP A 13 -45.02 38.47 -60.74
CA ASP A 13 -44.85 39.18 -59.46
C ASP A 13 -45.22 38.28 -58.26
N GLY A 14 -46.17 37.36 -58.44
CA GLY A 14 -46.50 36.30 -57.49
C GLY A 14 -45.39 35.26 -57.36
N GLU A 15 -44.85 34.77 -58.49
CA GLU A 15 -43.73 33.83 -58.51
C GLU A 15 -42.44 34.45 -57.94
N MET A 16 -42.22 35.76 -58.13
CA MET A 16 -41.09 36.48 -57.53
C MET A 16 -41.18 36.53 -56.00
N LYS A 17 -42.35 36.83 -55.44
CA LYS A 17 -42.58 36.83 -53.98
C LYS A 17 -42.44 35.43 -53.39
N GLU A 18 -42.94 34.40 -54.08
CA GLU A 18 -42.78 33.01 -53.65
C GLU A 18 -41.29 32.59 -53.68
N ASN A 19 -40.55 32.99 -54.71
CA ASN A 19 -39.10 32.75 -54.80
C ASN A 19 -38.31 33.47 -53.69
N GLU A 20 -38.73 34.68 -53.32
CA GLU A 20 -38.13 35.45 -52.23
C GLU A 20 -38.40 34.81 -50.86
N THR A 21 -39.63 34.34 -50.64
CA THR A 21 -40.02 33.62 -49.41
C THR A 21 -39.29 32.28 -49.27
N LEU A 22 -39.14 31.54 -50.37
CA LEU A 22 -38.34 30.31 -50.43
C LEU A 22 -36.86 30.58 -50.14
N ARG A 23 -36.29 31.69 -50.64
CA ARG A 23 -34.91 32.09 -50.34
C ARG A 23 -34.71 32.43 -48.87
N GLU A 24 -35.68 33.05 -48.21
CA GLU A 24 -35.63 33.30 -46.77
C GLU A 24 -35.73 32.01 -45.96
N GLN A 25 -36.61 31.09 -46.32
CA GLN A 25 -36.71 29.78 -45.68
C GLN A 25 -35.39 28.99 -45.82
N ILE A 26 -34.79 28.95 -47.01
CA ILE A 26 -33.48 28.31 -47.24
C ILE A 26 -32.40 28.97 -46.38
N ARG A 27 -32.36 30.31 -46.31
CA ARG A 27 -31.39 31.04 -45.49
C ARG A 27 -31.54 30.72 -43.99
N SER A 28 -32.77 30.69 -43.48
CA SER A 28 -33.05 30.33 -42.08
C SER A 28 -32.70 28.88 -41.75
N LEU A 29 -32.94 27.95 -42.70
CA LEU A 29 -32.54 26.54 -42.57
C LEU A 29 -31.02 26.38 -42.60
N GLU A 30 -30.31 27.14 -43.44
CA GLU A 30 -28.84 27.15 -43.46
C GLU A 30 -28.26 27.68 -42.14
N GLU A 31 -28.84 28.73 -41.58
CA GLU A 31 -28.44 29.28 -40.28
C GLU A 31 -28.69 28.28 -39.14
N ALA A 32 -29.87 27.64 -39.11
CA ALA A 32 -30.19 26.60 -38.14
C ALA A 32 -29.23 25.40 -38.24
N ASN A 33 -28.88 24.98 -39.45
CA ASN A 33 -27.94 23.87 -39.67
C ASN A 33 -26.51 24.24 -39.24
N LYS A 34 -26.07 25.50 -39.46
CA LYS A 34 -24.79 26.01 -38.94
C LYS A 34 -24.76 26.05 -37.41
N ALA A 35 -25.83 26.53 -36.77
CA ALA A 35 -25.95 26.57 -35.31
C ALA A 35 -25.89 25.15 -34.70
N GLN A 36 -26.62 24.19 -35.29
CA GLN A 36 -26.58 22.79 -34.88
C GLN A 36 -25.18 22.17 -35.06
N GLY A 37 -24.46 22.54 -36.11
CA GLY A 37 -23.06 22.14 -36.32
C GLY A 37 -22.09 22.70 -35.29
N GLN A 38 -22.32 23.92 -34.78
CA GLN A 38 -21.51 24.50 -33.70
C GLN A 38 -21.77 23.81 -32.36
N GLU A 39 -23.03 23.55 -32.03
CA GLU A 39 -23.42 22.87 -30.80
C GLU A 39 -22.84 21.45 -30.74
N ARG A 40 -22.87 20.70 -31.85
CA ARG A 40 -22.22 19.39 -31.97
C ARG A 40 -20.72 19.45 -31.68
N LYS A 41 -20.01 20.45 -32.23
CA LYS A 41 -18.57 20.64 -31.97
C LYS A 41 -18.27 20.97 -30.51
N GLU A 42 -19.14 21.74 -29.86
CA GLU A 42 -18.98 22.06 -28.44
C GLU A 42 -19.21 20.81 -27.57
N LEU A 43 -20.25 20.03 -27.88
CA LEU A 43 -20.53 18.76 -27.21
C LEU A 43 -19.36 17.76 -27.39
N GLU A 44 -18.79 17.64 -28.58
CA GLU A 44 -17.60 16.80 -28.82
C GLU A 44 -16.39 17.22 -27.97
N LYS A 45 -16.17 18.54 -27.80
CA LYS A 45 -15.11 19.05 -26.90
C LYS A 45 -15.40 18.67 -25.44
N ARG A 46 -16.65 18.80 -24.99
CA ARG A 46 -17.06 18.41 -23.63
C ARG A 46 -16.89 16.92 -23.39
N ILE A 47 -17.26 16.07 -24.35
CA ILE A 47 -17.07 14.61 -24.29
C ILE A 47 -15.58 14.28 -24.16
N LYS A 48 -14.72 14.84 -25.02
CA LYS A 48 -13.26 14.62 -24.91
C LYS A 48 -12.68 15.05 -23.56
N LYS A 49 -13.17 16.18 -23.00
CA LYS A 49 -12.75 16.64 -21.68
C LYS A 49 -13.17 15.66 -20.58
N LEU A 50 -14.43 15.19 -20.62
CA LEU A 50 -14.96 14.23 -19.66
C LEU A 50 -14.27 12.86 -19.76
N GLU A 51 -13.92 12.40 -20.97
CA GLU A 51 -13.13 11.18 -21.16
C GLU A 51 -11.74 11.29 -20.52
N GLY A 52 -11.09 12.46 -20.66
CA GLY A 52 -9.83 12.75 -19.98
C GLY A 52 -9.96 12.73 -18.46
N GLU A 53 -11.00 13.39 -17.91
CA GLU A 53 -11.28 13.39 -16.46
C GLU A 53 -11.61 11.98 -15.95
N LYS A 54 -12.38 11.20 -16.70
CA LYS A 54 -12.71 9.81 -16.38
C LYS A 54 -11.46 8.93 -16.32
N SER A 55 -10.58 9.03 -17.32
CA SER A 55 -9.32 8.28 -17.33
C SER A 55 -8.42 8.64 -16.15
N GLN A 56 -8.35 9.93 -15.78
CA GLN A 56 -7.65 10.36 -14.57
C GLN A 56 -8.28 9.79 -13.30
N LEU A 57 -9.61 9.78 -13.19
CA LEU A 57 -10.31 9.20 -12.04
C LEU A 57 -10.06 7.69 -11.93
N GLU A 58 -10.17 6.95 -13.02
CA GLU A 58 -9.89 5.50 -13.05
C GLU A 58 -8.46 5.20 -12.60
N SER A 59 -7.48 6.01 -13.03
CA SER A 59 -6.09 5.87 -12.56
C SER A 59 -5.93 6.12 -11.06
N ARG A 60 -6.71 7.05 -10.48
CA ARG A 60 -6.70 7.33 -9.03
C ARG A 60 -7.38 6.22 -8.23
N ILE A 61 -8.50 5.69 -8.73
CA ILE A 61 -9.23 4.57 -8.11
C ILE A 61 -8.33 3.34 -8.07
N SER A 62 -7.68 2.98 -9.20
CA SER A 62 -6.76 1.84 -9.25
C SER A 62 -5.60 1.99 -8.24
N LYS A 63 -4.96 3.16 -8.15
CA LYS A 63 -3.91 3.41 -7.14
C LYS A 63 -4.43 3.27 -5.70
N GLN A 64 -5.68 3.65 -5.47
CA GLN A 64 -6.28 3.59 -4.14
C GLN A 64 -6.71 2.17 -3.77
N GLU A 65 -7.17 1.37 -4.74
CA GLU A 65 -7.42 -0.06 -4.59
C GLU A 65 -6.13 -0.82 -4.25
N ASP A 66 -5.03 -0.53 -4.97
CA ASP A 66 -3.72 -1.12 -4.68
C ASP A 66 -3.25 -0.78 -3.26
N LYS A 67 -3.40 0.49 -2.85
CA LYS A 67 -3.05 0.92 -1.50
C LYS A 67 -3.90 0.24 -0.43
N ASN A 68 -5.21 0.09 -0.67
CA ASN A 68 -6.12 -0.59 0.25
C ASN A 68 -5.81 -2.09 0.36
N LYS A 69 -5.48 -2.74 -0.75
CA LYS A 69 -5.06 -4.14 -0.76
C LYS A 69 -3.78 -4.34 0.05
N GLN A 70 -2.77 -3.50 -0.19
CA GLN A 70 -1.53 -3.54 0.57
C GLN A 70 -1.75 -3.29 2.06
N LEU A 71 -2.63 -2.36 2.43
CA LEU A 71 -2.98 -2.12 3.83
C LEU A 71 -3.63 -3.36 4.47
N ASN A 72 -4.57 -4.00 3.76
CA ASN A 72 -5.25 -5.20 4.24
C ASN A 72 -4.29 -6.39 4.42
N ASP A 73 -3.31 -6.54 3.54
CA ASP A 73 -2.28 -7.58 3.67
C ASP A 73 -1.37 -7.34 4.89
N ASN A 74 -0.96 -6.09 5.14
CA ASN A 74 -0.19 -5.73 6.34
C ASN A 74 -0.99 -5.97 7.64
N LEU A 75 -2.31 -5.70 7.63
CA LEU A 75 -3.17 -5.97 8.77
C LEU A 75 -3.20 -7.46 9.12
N LYS A 76 -3.34 -8.32 8.10
CA LYS A 76 -3.29 -9.78 8.30
C LYS A 76 -1.96 -10.25 8.89
N GLU A 77 -0.85 -9.66 8.46
CA GLU A 77 0.47 -10.00 9.01
C GLU A 77 0.60 -9.68 10.51
N LEU A 78 -0.01 -8.58 10.95
CA LEU A 78 -0.01 -8.17 12.37
C LEU A 78 -0.79 -9.14 13.27
N ASP A 79 -1.88 -9.72 12.75
CA ASP A 79 -2.74 -10.64 13.50
C ASP A 79 -1.98 -11.89 13.96
N TYR A 80 -1.03 -12.40 13.16
CA TYR A 80 -0.22 -13.57 13.54
C TYR A 80 0.67 -13.31 14.74
N GLY A 81 1.25 -12.11 14.85
CA GLY A 81 2.09 -11.73 15.98
C GLY A 81 1.30 -11.69 17.28
N LEU A 82 0.12 -11.04 17.25
CA LEU A 82 -0.76 -10.97 18.41
C LEU A 82 -1.31 -12.35 18.81
N TYR A 83 -1.70 -13.16 17.82
CA TYR A 83 -2.17 -14.54 18.05
C TYR A 83 -1.08 -15.39 18.73
N SER A 84 0.17 -15.29 18.27
CA SER A 84 1.29 -16.03 18.84
C SER A 84 1.59 -15.66 20.30
N ALA A 85 1.45 -14.39 20.67
CA ALA A 85 1.67 -13.92 22.04
C ALA A 85 0.59 -14.41 23.00
N PHE A 86 -0.67 -14.44 22.56
CA PHE A 86 -1.78 -14.86 23.39
C PHE A 86 -1.85 -16.38 23.56
N VAL A 87 -1.78 -17.12 22.45
CA VAL A 87 -1.93 -18.58 22.46
C VAL A 87 -0.79 -19.26 23.22
N GLY A 88 0.45 -18.78 23.06
CA GLY A 88 1.60 -19.31 23.80
C GLY A 88 1.43 -19.21 25.32
N CYS A 89 1.00 -18.04 25.81
CA CYS A 89 0.68 -17.84 27.23
C CYS A 89 -0.42 -18.79 27.71
N PHE A 90 -1.49 -18.94 26.92
CA PHE A 90 -2.61 -19.79 27.26
C PHE A 90 -2.20 -21.27 27.37
N VAL A 91 -1.38 -21.77 26.44
CA VAL A 91 -0.87 -23.15 26.51
C VAL A 91 0.07 -23.33 27.71
N TYR A 92 0.94 -22.36 27.98
CA TYR A 92 1.83 -22.43 29.15
C TYR A 92 1.07 -22.45 30.48
N MET A 93 -0.11 -21.83 30.56
CA MET A 93 -0.94 -21.90 31.77
C MET A 93 -1.28 -23.33 32.19
N PHE A 94 -1.44 -24.26 31.25
CA PHE A 94 -1.77 -25.66 31.53
C PHE A 94 -0.55 -26.58 31.66
N PHE A 95 0.49 -26.32 30.86
CA PHE A 95 1.66 -27.20 30.74
C PHE A 95 2.94 -26.65 31.40
N GLY A 96 2.90 -25.41 31.89
CA GLY A 96 4.04 -24.72 32.45
C GLY A 96 4.45 -25.26 33.82
N SER A 97 5.76 -25.42 34.01
CA SER A 97 6.35 -25.89 35.27
C SER A 97 6.84 -24.77 36.18
N THR A 98 7.06 -23.55 35.66
CA THR A 98 7.68 -22.43 36.37
C THR A 98 6.77 -21.21 36.37
N MET A 99 6.61 -20.55 37.52
CA MET A 99 5.71 -19.39 37.65
C MET A 99 6.24 -18.09 37.03
N GLU A 100 7.55 -17.96 36.84
CA GLU A 100 8.21 -16.69 36.52
C GLU A 100 8.68 -16.57 35.06
N VAL A 101 8.28 -17.49 34.17
CA VAL A 101 8.71 -17.45 32.76
C VAL A 101 7.68 -16.72 31.91
N ASN A 102 8.13 -15.65 31.25
CA ASN A 102 7.32 -14.94 30.25
C ASN A 102 7.50 -15.60 28.88
N ILE A 103 6.40 -16.11 28.32
CA ILE A 103 6.37 -16.73 26.99
C ILE A 103 5.70 -15.78 26.01
N GLY A 104 6.41 -15.48 24.93
CA GLY A 104 5.90 -14.66 23.86
C GLY A 104 6.87 -14.60 22.69
N PRO A 105 6.43 -14.03 21.56
CA PRO A 105 7.30 -13.81 20.41
C PRO A 105 8.44 -12.87 20.81
N THR A 106 9.66 -13.37 20.77
CA THR A 106 10.85 -12.54 21.00
C THR A 106 11.34 -11.93 19.69
N ALA A 107 11.98 -10.76 19.77
CA ALA A 107 12.54 -10.10 18.58
C ALA A 107 13.52 -10.99 17.82
N ILE A 108 14.28 -11.83 18.53
CA ILE A 108 15.24 -12.77 17.93
C ILE A 108 14.51 -13.85 17.14
N MET A 109 13.46 -14.46 17.72
CA MET A 109 12.63 -15.47 17.05
C MET A 109 12.00 -14.90 15.77
N ALA A 110 11.51 -13.66 15.83
CA ALA A 110 10.96 -12.97 14.66
C ALA A 110 12.02 -12.75 13.57
N LEU A 111 13.22 -12.27 13.94
CA LEU A 111 14.32 -12.06 13.00
C LEU A 111 14.81 -13.37 12.34
N MET A 112 14.91 -14.45 13.11
CA MET A 112 15.31 -15.76 12.60
C MET A 112 14.24 -16.31 11.63
N THR A 113 12.97 -16.24 12.03
CA THR A 113 11.83 -16.67 11.20
C THR A 113 11.77 -15.88 9.89
N LEU A 114 12.00 -14.57 9.95
CA LEU A 114 11.97 -13.68 8.78
C LEU A 114 12.93 -14.12 7.66
N GLN A 115 14.10 -14.67 8.00
CA GLN A 115 15.07 -15.14 6.99
C GLN A 115 14.50 -16.26 6.12
N TYR A 116 13.65 -17.11 6.70
CA TYR A 116 13.04 -18.24 6.02
C TYR A 116 11.71 -17.88 5.36
N THR A 117 10.93 -16.96 5.94
CA THR A 117 9.62 -16.57 5.41
C THR A 117 9.69 -15.55 4.28
N SER A 118 10.81 -14.81 4.16
CA SER A 118 11.01 -13.79 3.12
C SER A 118 10.84 -14.30 1.67
N HIS A 119 10.96 -15.61 1.45
CA HIS A 119 10.86 -16.24 0.12
C HIS A 119 9.52 -16.94 -0.15
N GLY A 120 8.77 -17.27 0.91
CA GLY A 120 7.64 -18.19 0.84
C GLY A 120 6.33 -17.67 1.46
N GLY A 121 6.36 -16.50 2.09
CA GLY A 121 5.19 -15.91 2.72
C GLY A 121 4.82 -16.53 4.08
N PRO A 122 3.62 -16.25 4.59
CA PRO A 122 3.20 -16.65 5.94
C PRO A 122 3.03 -18.17 6.10
N ASP A 123 2.71 -18.91 5.04
CA ASP A 123 2.54 -20.36 5.09
C ASP A 123 3.82 -21.09 5.53
N PHE A 124 4.99 -20.57 5.12
CA PHE A 124 6.28 -21.09 5.56
C PHE A 124 6.53 -20.83 7.05
N ALA A 125 5.99 -19.74 7.61
CA ALA A 125 6.10 -19.45 9.04
C ALA A 125 5.32 -20.49 9.85
N VAL A 126 4.11 -20.84 9.38
CA VAL A 126 3.26 -21.86 9.99
C VAL A 126 3.93 -23.24 9.93
N LEU A 127 4.47 -23.61 8.76
CA LEU A 127 5.18 -24.88 8.60
C LEU A 127 6.44 -24.94 9.47
N LEU A 128 7.23 -23.85 9.52
CA LEU A 128 8.42 -23.76 10.37
C LEU A 128 8.05 -23.91 11.85
N CYS A 129 6.99 -23.22 12.30
CA CYS A 129 6.49 -23.34 13.67
C CYS A 129 6.04 -24.77 13.99
N PHE A 130 5.32 -25.42 13.07
CA PHE A 130 4.87 -26.79 13.23
C PHE A 130 6.03 -27.79 13.35
N ILE A 131 7.04 -27.67 12.48
CA ILE A 131 8.23 -28.53 12.53
C ILE A 131 9.04 -28.26 13.80
N SER A 132 9.24 -26.98 14.19
CA SER A 132 9.93 -26.62 15.43
C SER A 132 9.24 -27.25 16.64
N GLY A 133 7.91 -27.18 16.70
CA GLY A 133 7.13 -27.78 17.78
C GLY A 133 7.26 -29.30 17.85
N ILE A 134 7.28 -30.00 16.72
CA ILE A 134 7.53 -31.46 16.70
C ILE A 134 8.93 -31.78 17.24
N ILE A 135 9.95 -31.02 16.81
CA ILE A 135 11.33 -31.22 17.25
C ILE A 135 11.46 -30.94 18.74
N GLU A 136 10.86 -29.87 19.26
CA GLU A 136 10.85 -29.51 20.68
C GLU A 136 10.13 -30.56 21.53
N LEU A 137 8.97 -31.07 21.08
CA LEU A 137 8.26 -32.16 21.74
C LEU A 137 9.10 -33.45 21.76
N ALA A 138 9.69 -33.82 20.62
CA ALA A 138 10.56 -34.99 20.53
C ALA A 138 11.78 -34.85 21.46
N ALA A 139 12.41 -33.67 21.48
CA ALA A 139 13.52 -33.34 22.38
C ALA A 139 13.10 -33.41 23.86
N GLY A 140 11.88 -32.96 24.20
CA GLY A 140 11.31 -33.10 25.54
C GLY A 140 11.12 -34.55 25.95
N ILE A 141 10.56 -35.40 25.07
CA ILE A 141 10.32 -36.83 25.34
C ILE A 141 11.64 -37.59 25.61
N ILE A 142 12.69 -37.28 24.85
CA ILE A 142 14.03 -37.87 25.07
C ILE A 142 14.83 -37.18 26.19
N ASN A 143 14.20 -36.25 26.93
CA ASN A 143 14.80 -35.47 28.02
C ASN A 143 16.08 -34.71 27.62
N LEU A 144 16.14 -34.21 26.39
CA LEU A 144 17.30 -33.48 25.85
C LEU A 144 17.57 -32.13 26.56
N GLY A 145 16.71 -31.72 27.50
CA GLY A 145 16.94 -30.57 28.37
C GLY A 145 18.26 -30.65 29.16
N PHE A 146 18.79 -31.86 29.41
CA PHE A 146 20.11 -32.01 30.04
C PHE A 146 21.23 -31.37 29.21
N LEU A 147 21.06 -31.29 27.88
CA LEU A 147 22.05 -30.73 26.95
C LEU A 147 22.22 -29.22 27.11
N ILE A 148 21.17 -28.53 27.56
CA ILE A 148 21.19 -27.09 27.82
C ILE A 148 22.16 -26.76 28.98
N ASN A 149 22.31 -27.66 29.95
CA ASN A 149 23.25 -27.49 31.05
C ASN A 149 24.72 -27.55 30.61
N PHE A 150 25.00 -28.04 29.40
CA PHE A 150 26.35 -28.04 28.82
C PHE A 150 26.68 -26.76 28.05
N ILE A 151 25.71 -25.86 27.86
CA ILE A 151 25.97 -24.57 27.22
C ILE A 151 26.66 -23.66 28.24
N SER A 152 27.90 -23.27 27.93
CA SER A 152 28.68 -22.43 28.83
C SER A 152 28.12 -21.01 28.90
N GLN A 153 28.21 -20.39 30.08
CA GLN A 153 27.79 -19.00 30.31
C GLN A 153 28.39 -18.00 29.29
N PRO A 154 29.66 -18.11 28.87
CA PRO A 154 30.22 -17.26 27.83
C PRO A 154 29.51 -17.38 26.47
N VAL A 155 29.06 -18.57 26.09
CA VAL A 155 28.35 -18.79 24.82
C VAL A 155 26.97 -18.13 24.85
N ILE A 156 26.23 -18.28 25.96
CA ILE A 156 24.92 -17.64 26.15
C ILE A 156 25.06 -16.12 26.12
N SER A 157 26.06 -15.59 26.85
CA SER A 157 26.34 -14.16 26.88
C SER A 157 26.74 -13.61 25.50
N GLY A 158 27.60 -14.33 24.78
CA GLY A 158 28.02 -13.96 23.42
C GLY A 158 26.85 -13.94 22.43
N PHE A 159 26.00 -14.98 22.46
CA PHE A 159 24.79 -15.03 21.63
C PHE A 159 23.82 -13.90 21.96
N THR A 160 23.56 -13.65 23.24
CA THR A 160 22.65 -12.59 23.70
C THR A 160 23.16 -11.21 23.29
N SER A 161 24.48 -10.96 23.40
CA SER A 161 25.10 -9.70 22.98
C SER A 161 25.00 -9.50 21.46
N ALA A 162 25.29 -10.54 20.68
CA ALA A 162 25.14 -10.49 19.22
C ALA A 162 23.68 -10.24 18.80
N ALA A 163 22.73 -10.88 19.48
CA ALA A 163 21.32 -10.68 19.26
C ALA A 163 20.88 -9.25 19.60
N ALA A 164 21.33 -8.69 20.72
CA ALA A 164 21.06 -7.31 21.11
C ALA A 164 21.56 -6.31 20.05
N ILE A 165 22.78 -6.48 19.55
CA ILE A 165 23.34 -5.66 18.47
C ILE A 165 22.51 -5.80 17.19
N THR A 166 22.07 -7.01 16.87
CA THR A 166 21.24 -7.30 15.69
C THR A 166 19.88 -6.59 15.78
N ILE A 167 19.23 -6.69 16.93
CA ILE A 167 17.96 -6.01 17.20
C ILE A 167 18.15 -4.50 17.12
N ALA A 168 19.15 -3.94 17.81
CA ALA A 168 19.43 -2.51 17.78
C ALA A 168 19.66 -2.00 16.35
N SER A 169 20.44 -2.73 15.55
CA SER A 169 20.69 -2.41 14.15
C SER A 169 19.42 -2.44 13.30
N SER A 170 18.52 -3.40 13.54
CA SER A 170 17.23 -3.49 12.83
C SER A 170 16.32 -2.28 13.09
N GLN A 171 16.44 -1.68 14.29
CA GLN A 171 15.64 -0.52 14.70
C GLN A 171 16.21 0.83 14.24
N LEU A 172 17.44 0.89 13.72
CA LEU A 172 18.03 2.15 13.26
C LEU A 172 17.23 2.79 12.11
N LYS A 173 16.69 1.99 11.19
CA LYS A 173 15.91 2.52 10.06
C LYS A 173 14.60 3.18 10.50
N PRO A 174 13.71 2.50 11.26
CA PRO A 174 12.49 3.13 11.74
C PRO A 174 12.80 4.30 12.69
N LEU A 175 13.91 4.25 13.43
CA LEU A 175 14.32 5.37 14.29
C LEU A 175 14.58 6.65 13.48
N PHE A 176 15.26 6.56 12.34
CA PHE A 176 15.54 7.72 11.47
C PHE A 176 14.48 7.97 10.37
N GLY A 177 13.41 7.17 10.35
CA GLY A 177 12.36 7.27 9.32
C GLY A 177 12.80 6.91 7.90
N LEU A 178 13.89 6.15 7.75
CA LEU A 178 14.48 5.81 6.45
C LEU A 178 13.81 4.58 5.84
N GLN A 179 13.23 4.72 4.63
CA GLN A 179 12.60 3.62 3.90
C GLN A 179 13.58 2.90 2.95
N VAL A 180 14.69 2.38 3.50
CA VAL A 180 15.71 1.68 2.71
C VAL A 180 15.62 0.16 2.95
N LYS A 181 15.51 -0.61 1.86
CA LYS A 181 15.66 -2.07 1.91
C LYS A 181 17.14 -2.39 2.13
N THR A 182 17.45 -3.15 3.18
CA THR A 182 18.84 -3.55 3.46
C THR A 182 18.88 -5.04 3.71
N LYS A 183 20.00 -5.65 3.35
CA LYS A 183 20.26 -7.08 3.51
C LYS A 183 21.35 -7.27 4.54
N GLY A 184 20.95 -7.57 5.77
CA GLY A 184 21.87 -7.85 6.87
C GLY A 184 22.37 -6.60 7.61
N LEU A 185 23.23 -6.84 8.61
CA LEU A 185 23.65 -5.81 9.56
C LEU A 185 24.55 -4.77 8.93
N LEU A 186 25.65 -5.17 8.28
CA LEU A 186 26.61 -4.22 7.70
C LEU A 186 25.97 -3.32 6.64
N ASP A 187 25.12 -3.90 5.79
CA ASP A 187 24.39 -3.15 4.78
C ASP A 187 23.41 -2.14 5.41
N THR A 188 22.86 -2.45 6.58
CA THR A 188 22.01 -1.51 7.34
C THR A 188 22.81 -0.29 7.80
N TRP A 189 23.98 -0.49 8.38
CA TRP A 189 24.83 0.61 8.85
C TRP A 189 25.35 1.49 7.70
N ILE A 190 25.80 0.87 6.61
CA ILE A 190 26.30 1.60 5.44
C ILE A 190 25.17 2.41 4.79
N ASN A 191 23.99 1.83 4.62
CA ASN A 191 22.87 2.54 4.00
C ASN A 191 22.29 3.63 4.89
N VAL A 192 22.27 3.46 6.21
CA VAL A 192 21.90 4.54 7.13
C VAL A 192 22.91 5.68 7.01
N ALA A 193 24.22 5.39 7.05
CA ALA A 193 25.27 6.40 6.92
C ALA A 193 25.20 7.17 5.59
N LYS A 194 24.88 6.50 4.49
CA LYS A 194 24.73 7.13 3.16
C LYS A 194 23.48 7.99 3.03
N ASN A 195 22.38 7.59 3.64
CA ASN A 195 21.08 8.27 3.52
C ASN A 195 20.78 9.18 4.72
N LEU A 196 21.82 9.60 5.46
CA LEU A 196 21.66 10.49 6.63
C LEU A 196 21.07 11.87 6.26
N ALA A 197 21.20 12.28 5.00
CA ALA A 197 20.60 13.52 4.50
C ALA A 197 19.08 13.41 4.28
N ASP A 198 18.56 12.21 4.00
CA ASP A 198 17.13 11.95 3.74
C ASP A 198 16.34 11.59 5.01
N VAL A 199 16.91 11.88 6.17
CA VAL A 199 16.31 11.57 7.47
C VAL A 199 15.03 12.38 7.68
N ARG A 200 13.96 11.68 8.06
CA ARG A 200 12.71 12.32 8.48
C ARG A 200 12.87 12.82 9.91
N TRP A 201 13.17 14.11 10.04
CA TRP A 201 13.41 14.76 11.33
C TRP A 201 12.27 14.56 12.35
N GLN A 202 11.02 14.45 11.89
CA GLN A 202 9.88 14.17 12.78
C GLN A 202 9.96 12.79 13.44
N ASP A 203 10.32 11.75 12.67
CA ASP A 203 10.43 10.39 13.18
C ASP A 203 11.64 10.25 14.12
N ALA A 204 12.77 10.86 13.72
CA ALA A 204 14.01 10.85 14.50
C ALA A 204 13.86 11.53 15.87
N THR A 205 13.25 12.72 15.91
CA THR A 205 13.04 13.45 17.16
C THR A 205 12.10 12.70 18.10
N LEU A 206 11.01 12.13 17.57
CA LEU A 206 10.08 11.31 18.35
C LEU A 206 10.78 10.08 18.94
N GLY A 207 11.53 9.34 18.12
CA GLY A 207 12.24 8.15 18.53
C GLY A 207 13.30 8.42 19.60
N ILE A 208 14.13 9.45 19.39
CA ILE A 208 15.16 9.86 20.37
C ILE A 208 14.52 10.32 21.68
N THR A 209 13.45 11.12 21.60
CA THR A 209 12.74 11.58 22.81
C THR A 209 12.18 10.41 23.61
N CYS A 210 11.60 9.41 22.93
CA CYS A 210 11.09 8.20 23.56
C CYS A 210 12.22 7.42 24.29
N ILE A 211 13.37 7.23 23.64
CA ILE A 211 14.54 6.57 24.23
C ILE A 211 15.02 7.32 25.48
N VAL A 212 15.12 8.65 25.40
CA VAL A 212 15.56 9.50 26.51
C VAL A 212 14.59 9.38 27.70
N ILE A 213 13.27 9.49 27.46
CA ILE A 213 12.26 9.36 28.52
C ILE A 213 12.34 7.98 29.18
N LEU A 214 12.37 6.89 28.40
CA LEU A 214 12.46 5.54 28.94
C LEU A 214 13.75 5.30 29.72
N SER A 215 14.86 5.91 29.29
CA SER A 215 16.14 5.82 30.01
C SER A 215 16.13 6.60 31.33
N PHE A 216 15.38 7.70 31.44
CA PHE A 216 15.23 8.47 32.68
C PHE A 216 14.20 7.87 33.65
N MET A 217 13.21 7.13 33.15
CA MET A 217 12.19 6.45 33.96
C MET A 217 12.65 5.15 34.61
N LYS A 218 13.83 4.64 34.21
CA LYS A 218 14.40 3.38 34.69
C LYS A 218 15.27 3.60 35.92
#